data_AF-E0NKK6-F1
#
_entry.id   AF-E0NKK6-F1
#
_cell.length_a   1.000
_cell.length_b   1.000
_cell.length_c   1.000
_cell.angle_alpha   90.00
_cell.angle_beta   90.00
_cell.angle_gamma   90.00
#
_symmetry.space_group_name_H-M   'P 1'
#
loop_
_entity.id
_entity.type
_entity.pdbx_description
1 polymer ?
#
loop_
_entity_poly.entity_id
_entity_poly.type
_entity_poly.pdbx_seq_one_letter_code
_entity_poly.pdbx_strand_id
1 'polypeptide(L)'
;MEEKTVFTVADLAKRWRCSESYIRNMVSSGKLKTMPELPGVRFLVRYIEELENLGMDFDNLSPFERRRLEKERDYWKDRAEKLEEILKKIRIETAIVLR
;
A
#
# COMPACT_ATOMS: atom_id res chain seq x y z
N MET A 1 20.06 23.45 18.40
CA MET A 1 18.64 23.69 18.08
C MET A 1 17.90 22.46 18.57
N GLU A 2 16.91 22.61 19.46
CA GLU A 2 16.16 21.46 20.00
C GLU A 2 15.56 20.66 18.85
N GLU A 3 15.97 19.40 18.74
CA GLU A 3 15.43 18.46 17.79
C GLU A 3 13.98 18.16 18.22
N LYS A 4 13.01 18.82 17.59
CA LYS A 4 11.60 18.48 17.77
C LYS A 4 11.43 17.01 17.38
N THR A 5 10.94 16.20 18.31
CA THR A 5 10.68 14.77 18.07
C THR A 5 9.35 14.51 17.37
N VAL A 6 8.42 15.46 17.44
CA VAL A 6 7.07 15.36 16.85
C VAL A 6 6.64 16.63 16.11
N PHE A 7 5.89 16.45 15.02
CA PHE A 7 5.16 17.51 14.32
C PHE A 7 3.68 17.49 14.64
N THR A 8 3.09 18.68 14.74
CA THR A 8 1.64 18.87 14.70
C THR A 8 1.15 19.04 13.26
N VAL A 9 -0.17 19.06 13.06
CA VAL A 9 -0.78 19.40 11.77
C VAL A 9 -0.33 20.77 11.26
N ALA A 10 -0.24 21.76 12.16
CA ALA A 10 0.18 23.12 11.81
C ALA A 10 1.66 23.17 11.41
N ASP A 11 2.54 22.45 12.13
CA ASP A 11 3.96 22.36 11.77
C ASP A 11 4.13 21.73 10.39
N LEU A 12 3.42 20.63 10.12
CA LEU A 12 3.51 19.90 8.85
C LEU A 12 2.93 20.71 7.69
N ALA A 13 1.79 21.37 7.90
CA ALA A 13 1.18 22.27 6.92
C ALA A 13 2.12 23.42 6.55
N LYS A 14 2.82 24.01 7.54
CA LYS A 14 3.82 25.05 7.29
C LYS A 14 5.04 24.53 6.53
N ARG A 15 5.53 23.33 6.87
CA ARG A 15 6.68 22.69 6.21
C ARG A 15 6.39 22.40 4.73
N TRP A 16 5.20 21.87 4.43
CA TRP A 16 4.78 21.50 3.07
C TRP A 16 4.07 22.61 2.31
N ARG A 17 3.89 23.78 2.94
CA ARG A 17 3.20 24.96 2.36
C ARG A 17 1.79 24.62 1.84
N CYS A 18 1.05 23.83 2.61
CA CYS A 18 -0.32 23.43 2.28
C CYS A 18 -1.29 23.79 3.42
N SER A 19 -2.59 23.57 3.21
CA SER A 19 -3.59 23.84 4.24
C SER A 19 -3.63 22.73 5.30
N GLU A 20 -3.98 23.08 6.54
CA GLU A 20 -4.21 22.08 7.59
C GLU A 20 -5.30 21.06 7.21
N SER A 21 -6.32 21.51 6.46
CA SER A 21 -7.39 20.64 5.96
C SER A 21 -6.85 19.56 5.03
N TYR A 22 -5.86 19.89 4.18
CA TYR A 22 -5.23 18.92 3.30
C TYR A 22 -4.50 17.83 4.11
N ILE A 23 -3.74 18.22 5.14
CA ILE A 23 -3.08 17.28 6.05
C ILE A 23 -4.10 16.38 6.76
N ARG A 24 -5.19 16.95 7.29
CA ARG A 24 -6.26 16.17 7.94
C ARG A 24 -6.91 15.18 6.97
N ASN A 25 -7.12 15.58 5.71
CA ASN A 25 -7.65 14.68 4.68
C ASN A 25 -6.70 13.52 4.38
N MET A 26 -5.38 13.78 4.31
CA MET A 26 -4.38 12.72 4.15
C MET A 26 -4.39 11.73 5.31
N VAL A 27 -4.58 12.19 6.54
CA VAL A 27 -4.75 11.31 7.72
C VAL A 27 -6.04 10.49 7.60
N SER A 28 -7.17 11.12 7.27
CA SER A 28 -8.47 10.44 7.16
C SER A 28 -8.51 9.39 6.03
N SER A 29 -7.75 9.60 4.96
CA SER A 29 -7.61 8.66 3.84
C SER A 29 -6.55 7.58 4.07
N GLY A 30 -5.88 7.58 5.24
CA GLY A 30 -4.85 6.61 5.59
C GLY A 30 -3.49 6.83 4.90
N LYS A 31 -3.30 7.94 4.19
CA LYS A 31 -2.05 8.28 3.49
C LYS A 31 -0.95 8.77 4.45
N LEU A 32 -1.32 9.32 5.61
CA LEU A 32 -0.39 9.71 6.66
C LEU A 32 -0.67 8.96 7.96
N LYS A 33 0.36 8.33 8.52
CA LYS A 33 0.30 7.68 9.83
C LYS A 33 0.49 8.71 10.94
N THR A 34 -0.34 8.62 11.97
CA THR A 34 -0.26 9.44 13.17
C THR A 34 0.23 8.62 14.35
N MET A 35 0.70 9.28 15.42
CA MET A 35 0.94 8.63 16.71
C MET A 35 -0.36 8.56 17.51
N PRO A 36 -0.92 7.38 17.77
CA PRO A 36 -2.17 7.24 18.53
C PRO A 36 -2.00 7.50 20.03
N GLU A 37 -0.80 7.28 20.56
CA GLU A 37 -0.48 7.41 22.00
C GLU A 37 -0.42 8.87 22.49
N LEU A 38 -0.43 9.84 21.57
CA LEU A 38 -0.33 11.27 21.91
C LEU A 38 -1.66 12.00 21.70
N PRO A 39 -1.99 12.98 22.55
CA PRO A 39 -3.20 13.76 22.40
C PRO A 39 -3.18 14.59 21.10
N GLY A 40 -4.23 14.39 20.30
CA GLY A 40 -4.41 15.05 19.01
C GLY A 40 -3.58 14.44 17.88
N VAL A 41 -3.67 15.04 16.69
CA VAL A 41 -2.92 14.56 15.52
C VAL A 41 -1.45 14.96 15.67
N ARG A 42 -0.60 13.95 15.80
CA ARG A 42 0.86 14.08 15.92
C ARG A 42 1.56 13.14 14.93
N PHE A 43 2.67 13.62 14.38
CA PHE A 43 3.50 12.87 13.44
C PHE A 43 4.91 12.76 14.01
N LEU A 44 5.54 11.60 13.88
CA LEU A 44 6.96 11.45 14.23
C LEU A 44 7.79 12.23 13.20
N VAL A 45 8.75 13.07 13.64
CA VAL A 45 9.60 13.82 12.70
C VAL A 45 10.37 12.89 11.77
N ARG A 46 10.97 11.83 12.33
CA ARG A 46 11.70 10.82 11.55
C ARG A 46 10.85 10.20 10.44
N TYR A 47 9.58 9.92 10.71
CA TYR A 47 8.65 9.36 9.71
C TYR A 47 8.39 10.35 8.57
N ILE A 48 8.18 11.63 8.88
CA ILE A 48 7.98 12.67 7.87
C ILE A 48 9.23 12.87 7.02
N GLU A 49 10.41 12.85 7.62
CA GLU A 49 11.68 12.97 6.90
C GLU A 49 11.94 11.75 6.00
N GLU A 50 11.67 10.54 6.49
CA GLU A 50 11.71 9.32 5.67
C GLU A 50 10.77 9.43 4.46
N LEU A 51 9.54 9.94 4.65
CA LEU A 51 8.58 10.16 3.56
C LEU A 51 9.07 11.20 2.54
N GLU A 52 9.61 12.32 3.01
CA GLU A 52 10.13 13.38 2.15
C GLU A 52 11.34 12.91 1.33
N ASN A 53 12.21 12.09 1.94
CA ASN A 53 13.39 11.53 1.29
C ASN A 53 13.06 10.43 0.27
N LEU A 54 11.96 9.70 0.45
CA LEU A 54 11.51 8.66 -0.48
C LEU A 54 11.04 9.25 -1.82
N GLY A 55 10.74 10.55 -1.86
CA GLY A 55 10.12 11.20 -3.03
C GLY A 55 8.66 10.77 -3.24
N MET A 56 7.98 11.44 -4.20
CA MET A 56 6.58 11.16 -4.54
C MET A 56 6.39 9.88 -5.40
N ASP A 57 7.42 9.05 -5.59
CA ASP A 57 7.28 7.71 -6.17
C ASP A 57 6.90 6.72 -5.06
N PHE A 58 5.66 6.89 -4.59
CA PHE A 58 5.08 6.05 -3.57
C PHE A 58 4.62 4.73 -4.19
N ASP A 59 5.47 3.72 -4.14
CA ASP A 59 4.96 2.36 -4.21
C ASP A 59 4.22 2.08 -2.90
N ASN A 60 2.88 2.03 -2.96
CA ASN A 60 2.00 1.88 -1.79
C ASN A 60 2.22 0.55 -1.03
N LEU A 61 3.04 -0.35 -1.57
CA LEU A 61 3.33 -1.65 -0.99
C LEU A 61 4.74 -1.68 -0.42
N SER A 62 4.87 -2.05 0.85
CA SER A 62 6.17 -2.41 1.41
C SER A 62 6.79 -3.57 0.62
N PRO A 63 8.13 -3.72 0.61
CA PRO A 63 8.79 -4.85 -0.07
C PRO A 63 8.30 -6.23 0.38
N PHE A 64 7.77 -6.33 1.60
CA PHE A 64 7.17 -7.56 2.12
C PHE A 64 5.77 -7.80 1.57
N GLU A 65 4.91 -6.78 1.57
CA GLU A 65 3.56 -6.85 1.00
C GLU A 65 3.62 -7.16 -0.49
N ARG A 66 4.59 -6.57 -1.20
CA ARG A 66 4.87 -6.87 -2.62
C ARG A 66 5.14 -8.35 -2.85
N ARG A 67 6.11 -8.91 -2.12
CA ARG A 67 6.48 -10.34 -2.22
C ARG A 67 5.31 -11.25 -1.85
N ARG A 68 4.50 -10.85 -0.88
CA ARG A 68 3.29 -11.59 -0.50
C ARG A 68 2.29 -11.60 -1.66
N LEU A 69 1.97 -10.44 -2.22
CA LEU A 69 1.02 -10.31 -3.33
C LEU A 69 1.52 -11.00 -4.60
N GLU A 70 2.82 -10.95 -4.89
CA GLU A 70 3.44 -11.70 -5.99
C GLU A 70 3.26 -13.21 -5.80
N LYS A 71 3.50 -13.74 -4.60
CA LYS A 71 3.27 -15.16 -4.29
C LYS A 71 1.80 -15.56 -4.42
N GLU A 72 0.88 -14.74 -3.91
CA GLU A 72 -0.55 -14.99 -4.03
C GLU A 72 -0.99 -14.98 -5.50
N ARG A 73 -0.54 -13.99 -6.29
CA ARG A 73 -0.77 -13.93 -7.74
C ARG A 73 -0.28 -15.19 -8.45
N ASP A 74 0.96 -15.59 -8.20
CA ASP A 74 1.57 -16.74 -8.87
C ASP A 74 0.87 -18.04 -8.50
N TYR A 75 0.47 -18.20 -7.24
CA TYR A 75 -0.35 -19.33 -6.79
C TYR A 75 -1.68 -19.41 -7.54
N TRP A 76 -2.41 -18.30 -7.65
CA TRP A 76 -3.69 -18.28 -8.35
C TRP A 76 -3.54 -18.48 -9.86
N LYS A 77 -2.48 -17.95 -10.45
CA LYS A 77 -2.19 -18.10 -11.88
C LYS A 77 -1.90 -19.56 -12.24
N ASP A 78 -1.04 -20.24 -11.48
CA ASP A 78 -0.75 -21.68 -11.65
C ASP A 78 -2.01 -22.53 -11.50
N ARG A 79 -2.87 -22.19 -10.52
CA ARG A 79 -4.13 -22.92 -10.31
C ARG A 79 -5.12 -22.72 -11.45
N ALA A 80 -5.20 -21.51 -12.01
CA ALA A 80 -6.02 -21.23 -13.18
C ALA A 80 -5.53 -22.01 -14.41
N GLU A 81 -4.22 -22.00 -14.67
CA GLU A 81 -3.61 -22.71 -15.81
C GLU A 81 -3.86 -24.22 -15.74
N LYS A 82 -3.70 -24.84 -14.57
CA LYS A 82 -4.03 -26.26 -14.36
C LYS A 82 -5.49 -26.59 -14.62
N LEU A 83 -6.42 -25.73 -14.19
CA LEU A 83 -7.85 -25.93 -14.43
C LEU A 83 -8.18 -25.79 -15.92
N GLU A 84 -7.59 -24.82 -16.61
CA GLU A 84 -7.76 -24.64 -18.06
C GLU A 84 -7.24 -25.85 -18.85
N GLU A 85 -6.11 -26.44 -18.44
CA GLU A 85 -5.59 -27.68 -19.04
C GLU A 85 -6.55 -28.85 -18.86
N ILE A 86 -7.10 -29.04 -17.65
CA ILE A 86 -8.07 -30.10 -17.37
C ILE A 86 -9.33 -29.90 -18.22
N LEU A 87 -9.85 -28.68 -18.31
CA LEU A 87 -10.99 -28.35 -19.16
C LEU A 87 -10.72 -28.65 -20.63
N LYS A 88 -9.52 -28.35 -21.14
CA LYS A 88 -9.09 -28.72 -22.49
C LYS A 88 -9.14 -30.22 -22.72
N LYS A 89 -8.64 -31.02 -21.78
CA LYS A 89 -8.65 -32.49 -21.86
C LYS A 89 -10.08 -33.03 -21.89
N ILE A 90 -10.92 -32.60 -20.96
CA ILE A 90 -12.34 -32.99 -20.89
C ILE A 90 -13.06 -32.64 -22.20
N ARG A 91 -12.83 -31.44 -22.76
CA ARG A 91 -13.43 -31.02 -24.03
C ARG A 91 -13.03 -31.94 -25.18
N ILE A 92 -11.75 -32.33 -25.26
CA ILE A 92 -11.25 -33.25 -26.30
C ILE A 92 -11.89 -34.63 -26.14
N GLU A 93 -11.91 -35.18 -24.92
CA GLU A 93 -12.51 -36.48 -24.62
C GLU A 93 -14.00 -36.51 -24.95
N THR A 94 -14.74 -35.47 -24.55
CA THR A 94 -16.18 -35.35 -24.84
C THR A 94 -16.44 -35.29 -26.35
N ALA A 95 -15.58 -34.58 -27.09
CA ALA A 95 -15.69 -34.48 -28.55
C ALA A 95 -15.38 -35.81 -29.27
N ILE A 96 -14.59 -36.70 -28.67
CA ILE A 96 -14.34 -38.05 -29.19
C ILE A 96 -15.53 -38.96 -28.92
N VAL A 97 -16.14 -38.88 -27.74
CA VAL A 97 -17.28 -39.74 -27.34
C VAL A 97 -18.57 -39.40 -28.10
N LEU A 98 -18.74 -38.14 -28.49
CA LEU A 98 -19.91 -37.67 -29.26
C LEU A 98 -19.78 -37.88 -30.78
N ARG A 99 -18.70 -38.50 -31.25
CA ARG A 99 -18.40 -38.73 -32.67
C ARG A 99 -18.64 -40.18 -33.05
#